data_AF-A0A383BKI2-F1
#
_entry.id   AF-A0A383BKI2-F1
#
_cell.length_a   1.000
_cell.length_b   1.000
_cell.length_c   1.000
_cell.angle_alpha   90.00
_cell.angle_beta   90.00
_cell.angle_gamma   90.00
#
_symmetry.space_group_name_H-M   'P 1'
#
loop_
_entity.id
_entity.type
_entity.pdbx_description
1 polymer ?
#
loop_
_entity_poly.entity_id
_entity_poly.type
_entity_poly.pdbx_seq_one_letter_code
_entity_poly.pdbx_strand_id
1 'polypeptide(L)'
;PIFLFLIVILVYVFTYFLLSQTSFGLRLKATGINFFATNRFNFSSERYIIYSFIIAGALAGIAGFSQVSGSYHKLVPTISGGFGFLSILLVLICSRNIFLTFIISFLFAALIVGGSQLQIKLDLDHSLVGIIQASFVLSWLILQRVNLEKKILNIFSKVLTK
;
A
#
# COMPACT_ATOMS: atom_id res chain seq x y z
N PRO A 1 -2.98 -21.32 -10.31
CA PRO A 1 -2.65 -19.95 -10.76
C PRO A 1 -3.89 -19.06 -11.01
N ILE A 2 -4.85 -19.50 -11.85
CA ILE A 2 -6.07 -18.71 -12.17
C ILE A 2 -6.95 -18.42 -10.95
N PHE A 3 -7.12 -19.41 -10.06
CA PHE A 3 -7.90 -19.24 -8.82
C PHE A 3 -7.34 -18.13 -7.91
N LEU A 4 -6.01 -18.04 -7.78
CA LEU A 4 -5.35 -16.99 -6.98
C LEU A 4 -5.56 -15.61 -7.59
N PHE A 5 -5.48 -15.50 -8.92
CA PHE A 5 -5.73 -14.26 -9.63
C PHE A 5 -7.17 -13.75 -9.41
N LEU A 6 -8.14 -14.67 -9.44
CA LEU A 6 -9.55 -14.36 -9.16
C LEU A 6 -9.75 -13.84 -7.72
N ILE A 7 -9.09 -14.46 -6.74
CA ILE A 7 -9.13 -14.01 -5.34
C ILE A 7 -8.59 -12.60 -5.21
N VAL A 8 -7.44 -12.30 -5.83
CA VAL A 8 -6.81 -10.97 -5.74
C VAL A 8 -7.73 -9.90 -6.34
N ILE A 9 -8.35 -10.17 -7.49
CA ILE A 9 -9.32 -9.25 -8.11
C ILE A 9 -10.53 -9.04 -7.21
N LEU A 10 -11.09 -10.13 -6.67
CA LEU A 10 -12.26 -10.06 -5.79
C LEU A 10 -11.95 -9.25 -4.54
N VAL A 11 -10.80 -9.46 -3.91
CA VAL A 11 -10.33 -8.71 -2.74
C VAL A 11 -10.11 -7.24 -3.08
N TYR A 12 -9.53 -6.92 -4.23
CA TYR A 12 -9.33 -5.55 -4.69
C TYR A 12 -10.67 -4.83 -4.91
N VAL A 13 -11.61 -5.44 -5.63
CA VAL A 13 -12.95 -4.89 -5.87
C VAL A 13 -13.72 -4.72 -4.56
N PHE A 14 -13.67 -5.72 -3.67
CA PHE A 14 -14.28 -5.64 -2.36
C PHE A 14 -13.73 -4.46 -1.55
N THR A 15 -12.41 -4.31 -1.50
CA THR A 15 -11.75 -3.22 -0.76
C THR A 15 -12.05 -1.85 -1.39
N TYR A 16 -12.07 -1.76 -2.71
CA TYR A 16 -12.46 -0.55 -3.45
C TYR A 16 -13.89 -0.14 -3.09
N PHE A 17 -14.83 -1.08 -3.15
CA PHE A 17 -16.23 -0.83 -2.87
C PHE A 17 -16.44 -0.44 -1.40
N LEU A 18 -15.83 -1.18 -0.47
CA LEU A 18 -15.88 -0.91 0.96
C LEU A 18 -15.38 0.50 1.29
N LEU A 19 -14.28 0.95 0.69
CA LEU A 19 -13.69 2.25 0.99
C LEU A 19 -14.32 3.44 0.23
N SER A 20 -14.86 3.20 -0.97
CA SER A 20 -15.34 4.28 -1.85
C SER A 20 -16.85 4.48 -1.78
N GLN A 21 -17.63 3.40 -1.69
CA GLN A 21 -19.09 3.46 -1.86
C GLN A 21 -19.85 3.31 -0.53
N THR A 22 -19.23 2.78 0.52
CA THR A 22 -19.96 2.51 1.78
C THR A 22 -19.82 3.62 2.82
N SER A 23 -20.88 3.82 3.63
CA SER A 23 -20.85 4.70 4.80
C SER A 23 -19.80 4.26 5.83
N PHE A 24 -19.47 2.97 5.87
CA PHE A 24 -18.39 2.44 6.72
C PHE A 24 -17.03 3.02 6.29
N GLY A 25 -16.72 3.04 5.00
CA GLY A 25 -15.48 3.61 4.47
C GLY A 25 -15.34 5.11 4.74
N LEU A 26 -16.43 5.87 4.64
CA LEU A 26 -16.45 7.29 4.97
C LEU A 26 -16.19 7.53 6.47
N ARG A 27 -16.85 6.78 7.35
CA ARG A 27 -16.63 6.86 8.80
C ARG A 27 -15.21 6.47 9.17
N LEU A 28 -14.65 5.44 8.54
CA LEU A 28 -13.26 5.02 8.75
C LEU A 28 -12.25 6.09 8.28
N LYS A 29 -12.51 6.75 7.15
CA LYS A 29 -11.68 7.88 6.68
C LYS A 29 -11.76 9.07 7.63
N ALA A 30 -12.95 9.35 8.19
CA ALA A 30 -13.16 10.44 9.15
C ALA A 30 -12.44 10.18 10.48
N THR A 31 -12.50 8.94 11.02
CA THR A 31 -11.78 8.58 12.25
C THR A 31 -10.27 8.72 12.10
N GLY A 32 -9.72 8.52 10.88
CA GLY A 32 -8.31 8.72 10.59
C GLY A 32 -7.86 10.18 10.48
N ILE A 33 -8.80 11.13 10.34
CA ILE A 33 -8.47 12.57 10.25
C ILE A 33 -8.51 13.21 11.63
N ASN A 34 -9.54 12.92 12.44
CA ASN A 34 -9.65 13.46 13.78
C ASN A 34 -10.51 12.56 14.69
N PHE A 35 -9.85 11.92 15.65
CA PHE A 35 -10.49 11.03 16.63
C PHE A 35 -11.46 11.76 17.58
N PHE A 36 -11.17 13.02 17.92
CA PHE A 36 -12.01 13.78 18.85
C PHE A 36 -13.28 14.31 18.18
N ALA A 37 -13.21 14.61 16.89
CA ALA A 37 -14.36 15.10 16.12
C ALA A 37 -15.45 14.03 15.98
N THR A 38 -15.08 12.75 15.87
CA THR A 38 -16.01 11.65 15.65
C THR A 38 -16.84 11.31 16.88
N ASN A 39 -16.33 11.50 18.10
CA ASN A 39 -17.11 11.34 19.33
C ASN A 39 -18.28 12.34 19.43
N ARG A 40 -18.21 13.47 18.72
CA ARG A 40 -19.30 14.45 18.64
C ARG A 40 -20.38 14.10 17.61
N PHE A 41 -20.09 13.16 16.71
CA PHE A 41 -20.96 12.73 15.62
C PHE A 41 -21.61 11.37 15.90
N ASN A 42 -22.19 11.11 17.08
CA ASN A 42 -23.05 9.93 17.36
C ASN A 42 -22.54 8.52 16.91
N PHE A 43 -21.25 8.35 16.61
CA PHE A 43 -20.65 7.06 16.29
C PHE A 43 -19.30 6.89 17.00
N SER A 44 -19.11 5.71 17.59
CA SER A 44 -17.94 5.41 18.43
C SER A 44 -16.69 5.12 17.59
N SER A 45 -15.70 6.00 17.64
CA SER A 45 -14.41 5.89 16.94
C SER A 45 -13.68 4.58 17.25
N GLU A 46 -13.71 4.15 18.51
CA GLU A 46 -13.03 2.94 19.01
C GLU A 46 -13.46 1.68 18.27
N ARG A 47 -14.77 1.53 17.99
CA ARG A 47 -15.28 0.36 17.25
C ARG A 47 -14.76 0.33 15.82
N TYR A 48 -14.66 1.48 15.16
CA TYR A 48 -14.13 1.57 13.80
C TYR A 48 -12.64 1.25 13.73
N ILE A 49 -11.88 1.59 14.79
CA ILE A 49 -10.48 1.17 14.92
C ILE A 49 -10.40 -0.36 14.98
N ILE A 50 -11.17 -1.00 15.87
CA ILE A 50 -11.18 -2.47 15.99
C ILE A 50 -11.59 -3.14 14.69
N TYR A 51 -12.65 -2.65 14.03
CA TYR A 51 -13.07 -3.17 12.72
C TYR A 51 -11.98 -3.04 11.66
N SER A 52 -11.22 -1.94 11.67
CA SER A 52 -10.10 -1.76 10.73
C SER A 52 -8.99 -2.80 10.94
N PHE A 53 -8.67 -3.14 12.19
CA PHE A 53 -7.69 -4.18 12.52
C PHE A 53 -8.16 -5.56 12.09
N ILE A 54 -9.44 -5.88 12.32
CA ILE A 54 -10.03 -7.17 11.91
C ILE A 54 -9.98 -7.32 10.38
N ILE A 55 -10.38 -6.28 9.64
CA ILE A 55 -10.37 -6.29 8.17
C ILE A 55 -8.94 -6.39 7.64
N ALA A 56 -8.00 -5.62 8.20
CA ALA A 56 -6.59 -5.67 7.80
C ALA A 56 -5.97 -7.05 8.07
N GLY A 57 -6.27 -7.65 9.23
CA GLY A 57 -5.82 -8.99 9.59
C GLY A 57 -6.36 -10.07 8.66
N ALA A 58 -7.66 -9.99 8.31
CA ALA A 58 -8.26 -10.91 7.35
C ALA A 58 -7.61 -10.81 5.96
N LEU A 59 -7.37 -9.59 5.47
CA LEU A 59 -6.69 -9.34 4.19
C LEU A 59 -5.25 -9.86 4.20
N ALA A 60 -4.50 -9.62 5.28
CA ALA A 60 -3.14 -10.13 5.44
C ALA A 60 -3.11 -11.67 5.49
N GLY A 61 -4.10 -12.29 6.14
CA GLY A 61 -4.25 -13.75 6.17
C GLY A 61 -4.49 -14.36 4.79
N ILE A 62 -5.38 -13.76 3.99
CA ILE A 62 -5.64 -14.18 2.60
C ILE A 62 -4.39 -14.04 1.74
N ALA A 63 -3.63 -12.95 1.92
CA ALA A 63 -2.36 -12.76 1.22
C ALA A 63 -1.34 -13.85 1.58
N GLY A 64 -1.16 -14.16 2.87
CA GLY A 64 -0.27 -15.25 3.32
C GLY A 64 -0.71 -16.62 2.80
N PHE A 65 -2.01 -16.92 2.84
CA PHE A 65 -2.58 -18.16 2.29
C PHE A 65 -2.28 -18.30 0.80
N SER A 66 -2.45 -17.21 0.03
CA SER A 66 -2.18 -17.21 -1.41
C SER A 66 -0.72 -17.56 -1.75
N GLN A 67 0.21 -17.17 -0.87
CA GLN A 67 1.64 -17.41 -1.07
C GLN A 67 2.03 -18.86 -0.70
N VAL A 68 1.49 -19.38 0.40
CA VAL A 68 1.77 -20.76 0.86
C VAL A 68 1.15 -21.78 -0.08
N SER A 69 -0.12 -21.58 -0.46
CA SER A 69 -0.86 -22.48 -1.36
C SER A 69 -0.39 -22.39 -2.81
N GLY A 70 0.17 -21.25 -3.24
CA GLY A 70 0.53 -21.00 -4.63
C GLY A 70 1.97 -21.34 -4.98
N SER A 71 2.93 -20.84 -4.19
CA SER A 71 4.34 -20.78 -4.63
C SER A 71 5.22 -21.84 -4.00
N TYR A 72 5.06 -22.13 -2.71
CA TYR A 72 6.04 -22.93 -1.98
C TYR A 72 5.61 -24.37 -1.71
N HIS A 73 4.30 -24.68 -1.70
CA HIS A 73 3.74 -25.99 -1.32
C HIS A 73 4.29 -26.56 0.00
N LYS A 74 5.01 -25.74 0.77
CA LYS A 74 5.76 -26.03 1.99
C LYS A 74 5.89 -24.73 2.78
N LEU A 75 5.89 -24.84 4.10
CA LEU A 75 6.14 -23.70 5.00
C LEU A 75 7.63 -23.38 5.00
N VAL A 76 8.03 -22.34 4.28
CA VAL A 76 9.40 -21.82 4.28
C VAL A 76 9.53 -20.78 5.42
N PRO A 77 10.63 -20.72 6.19
CA PRO A 77 10.77 -19.80 7.33
C PRO A 77 10.58 -18.31 7.00
N THR A 78 10.68 -17.95 5.72
CA THR A 78 10.61 -16.56 5.22
C THR A 78 9.40 -16.34 4.32
N ILE A 79 8.20 -16.81 4.70
CA ILE A 79 6.98 -16.59 3.90
C ILE A 79 6.77 -15.10 3.62
N SER A 80 6.92 -14.20 4.60
CA SER A 80 6.64 -12.77 4.35
C SER A 80 7.62 -12.11 3.37
N GLY A 81 8.88 -12.59 3.26
CA GLY A 81 9.87 -12.07 2.30
C GLY A 81 10.10 -10.55 2.30
N GLY A 82 9.66 -9.83 3.34
CA GLY A 82 9.69 -8.36 3.38
C GLY A 82 8.54 -7.65 2.66
N PHE A 83 7.55 -8.37 2.10
CA PHE A 83 6.43 -7.77 1.37
C PHE A 83 5.60 -6.80 2.21
N GLY A 84 5.49 -7.02 3.54
CA GLY A 84 4.80 -6.10 4.44
C GLY A 84 5.49 -4.74 4.54
N PHE A 85 6.82 -4.73 4.71
CA PHE A 85 7.61 -3.49 4.73
C PHE A 85 7.57 -2.76 3.40
N LEU A 86 7.67 -3.48 2.28
CA LEU A 86 7.51 -2.91 0.95
C LEU A 86 6.10 -2.31 0.77
N SER A 87 5.06 -2.96 1.29
CA SER A 87 3.68 -2.47 1.17
C SER A 87 3.45 -1.15 1.90
N ILE A 88 4.08 -0.95 3.07
CA ILE A 88 4.02 0.33 3.80
C ILE A 88 4.54 1.46 2.91
N LEU A 89 5.67 1.21 2.25
CA LEU A 89 6.33 2.14 1.35
C LEU A 89 5.44 2.49 0.15
N LEU A 90 4.84 1.49 -0.50
CA LEU A 90 3.98 1.67 -1.66
C LEU A 90 2.71 2.47 -1.29
N VAL A 91 2.11 2.21 -0.12
CA VAL A 91 0.94 2.95 0.35
C VAL A 91 1.24 4.43 0.59
N LEU A 92 2.43 4.74 1.13
CA LEU A 92 2.89 6.11 1.32
C LEU A 92 3.01 6.86 -0.01
N ILE A 93 3.63 6.23 -1.01
CA ILE A 93 3.77 6.76 -2.38
C ILE A 93 2.40 7.06 -2.99
N CYS A 94 1.43 6.17 -2.77
CA CYS A 94 0.09 6.29 -3.35
C CYS A 94 -0.81 7.31 -2.67
N SER A 95 -0.40 7.92 -1.55
CA SER A 95 -1.16 8.96 -0.83
C SER A 95 -2.64 8.58 -0.57
N ARG A 96 -2.89 7.33 -0.16
CA ARG A 96 -4.24 6.76 0.10
C ARG A 96 -5.15 6.65 -1.15
N ASN A 97 -4.64 6.86 -2.35
CA ASN A 97 -5.40 6.62 -3.58
C ASN A 97 -5.37 5.12 -3.93
N ILE A 98 -6.55 4.50 -3.82
CA ILE A 98 -6.71 3.05 -4.02
C ILE A 98 -6.34 2.62 -5.45
N PHE A 99 -6.64 3.45 -6.46
CA PHE A 99 -6.36 3.17 -7.86
C PHE A 99 -4.86 3.21 -8.17
N LEU A 100 -4.14 4.20 -7.63
CA LEU A 100 -2.69 4.30 -7.75
C LEU A 100 -1.98 3.14 -7.03
N THR A 101 -2.55 2.66 -5.93
CA THR A 101 -1.99 1.53 -5.17
C THR A 101 -1.93 0.27 -6.03
N PHE A 102 -2.96 0.01 -6.83
CA PHE A 102 -2.99 -1.16 -7.72
C PHE A 102 -1.91 -1.09 -8.81
N ILE A 103 -1.81 0.03 -9.52
CA ILE A 103 -0.87 0.16 -10.64
C ILE A 103 0.59 0.11 -10.16
N ILE A 104 0.89 0.78 -9.03
CA ILE A 104 2.24 0.83 -8.47
C ILE A 104 2.63 -0.52 -7.86
N SER A 105 1.72 -1.19 -7.14
CA SER A 105 1.99 -2.52 -6.59
C SER A 105 2.22 -3.55 -7.69
N PHE A 106 1.50 -3.46 -8.80
CA PHE A 106 1.71 -4.35 -9.96
C PHE A 106 3.08 -4.14 -10.60
N LEU A 107 3.49 -2.89 -10.79
CA LEU A 107 4.81 -2.55 -11.33
C LEU A 107 5.94 -3.09 -10.43
N PHE A 108 5.82 -2.91 -9.11
CA PHE A 108 6.81 -3.44 -8.15
C PHE A 108 6.83 -4.96 -8.13
N ALA A 109 5.68 -5.62 -8.20
CA ALA A 109 5.63 -7.08 -8.32
C ALA A 109 6.32 -7.58 -9.60
N ALA A 110 6.10 -6.90 -10.73
CA ALA A 110 6.78 -7.20 -11.99
C ALA A 110 8.30 -6.99 -11.89
N LEU A 111 8.75 -5.94 -11.19
CA LEU A 111 10.18 -5.70 -10.93
C LEU A 111 10.80 -6.77 -10.03
N ILE A 112 10.09 -7.24 -9.00
CA ILE A 112 10.57 -8.31 -8.12
C ILE A 112 10.75 -9.60 -8.91
N VAL A 113 9.71 -10.03 -9.62
CA VAL A 113 9.74 -11.28 -10.38
C VAL A 113 10.70 -11.16 -11.56
N GLY A 114 10.59 -10.12 -12.38
CA GLY A 114 11.48 -9.89 -13.51
C GLY A 114 12.94 -9.71 -13.11
N GLY A 115 13.18 -9.01 -12.00
CA GLY A 115 14.51 -8.83 -11.42
C GLY A 115 15.11 -10.15 -10.96
N SER A 116 14.34 -11.00 -10.26
CA SER A 116 14.80 -12.33 -9.84
C SER A 116 15.13 -13.24 -11.03
N GLN A 117 14.35 -13.17 -12.11
CA GLN A 117 14.61 -13.95 -13.33
C GLN A 117 15.87 -13.48 -14.07
N LEU A 118 16.13 -12.17 -14.08
CA LEU A 118 17.35 -11.60 -14.64
C LEU A 118 18.59 -11.95 -13.81
N GLN A 119 18.46 -11.97 -12.48
CA GLN A 119 19.53 -12.39 -11.58
C GLN A 119 19.98 -13.82 -11.87
N ILE A 120 19.03 -14.74 -12.05
CA ILE A 120 19.30 -16.15 -12.36
C ILE A 120 19.99 -16.32 -13.73
N LYS A 121 19.64 -15.49 -14.72
CA LYS A 121 20.21 -15.60 -16.08
C LYS A 121 21.57 -14.93 -16.24
N LEU A 122 21.88 -13.93 -15.43
CA LEU A 122 23.07 -13.07 -15.57
C LEU A 122 24.05 -13.21 -14.39
N ASP A 123 23.83 -14.18 -13.49
CA ASP A 123 24.60 -14.41 -12.25
C ASP A 123 24.81 -13.12 -11.43
N LEU A 124 23.77 -12.28 -11.36
CA LEU A 124 23.82 -11.03 -10.64
C LEU A 124 23.43 -11.20 -9.17
N ASP A 125 24.08 -10.43 -8.30
CA ASP A 125 23.82 -10.45 -6.87
C ASP A 125 22.35 -10.05 -6.54
N HIS A 126 21.76 -10.74 -5.55
CA HIS A 126 20.39 -10.51 -5.10
C HIS A 126 20.13 -9.06 -4.67
N SER A 127 21.17 -8.35 -4.24
CA SER A 127 21.12 -6.97 -3.77
C SER A 127 20.64 -5.97 -4.84
N LEU A 128 20.82 -6.26 -6.14
CA LEU A 128 20.49 -5.31 -7.22
C LEU A 128 19.01 -4.95 -7.28
N VAL A 129 18.11 -5.93 -7.10
CA VAL A 129 16.66 -5.68 -7.15
C VAL A 129 16.23 -4.77 -5.99
N GLY A 130 16.80 -4.97 -4.81
CA GLY A 130 16.58 -4.10 -3.65
C GLY A 130 17.06 -2.67 -3.89
N ILE A 131 18.23 -2.50 -4.50
CA ILE A 131 18.79 -1.18 -4.83
C ILE A 131 17.90 -0.45 -5.84
N ILE A 132 17.42 -1.13 -6.88
CA ILE A 132 16.52 -0.54 -7.88
C ILE A 132 15.21 -0.08 -7.24
N GLN A 133 14.61 -0.91 -6.39
CA GLN A 133 13.38 -0.57 -5.67
C GLN A 133 13.57 0.63 -4.73
N ALA A 134 14.65 0.58 -3.93
CA ALA A 134 14.98 1.65 -3.00
C ALA A 134 15.22 2.97 -3.73
N SER A 135 15.98 2.95 -4.83
CA SER A 135 16.24 4.13 -5.66
C SER A 135 14.96 4.70 -6.26
N PHE A 136 14.06 3.85 -6.77
CA PHE A 136 12.76 4.29 -7.30
C PHE A 136 11.94 5.02 -6.25
N VAL A 137 11.85 4.45 -5.05
CA VAL A 137 11.12 5.05 -3.93
C VAL A 137 11.77 6.34 -3.47
N LEU A 138 13.09 6.35 -3.32
CA LEU A 138 13.82 7.51 -2.85
C LEU A 138 13.65 8.68 -3.82
N SER A 139 13.77 8.41 -5.11
CA SER A 139 13.55 9.37 -6.18
C SER A 139 12.12 9.93 -6.14
N TRP A 140 11.11 9.07 -5.98
CA TRP A 140 9.72 9.51 -5.83
C TRP A 140 9.51 10.41 -4.60
N LEU A 141 10.08 10.04 -3.45
CA LEU A 141 9.96 10.80 -2.21
C LEU A 141 10.59 12.20 -2.37
N ILE A 142 11.75 12.28 -3.02
CA ILE A 142 12.42 13.55 -3.34
C ILE A 142 11.53 14.40 -4.26
N LEU A 143 10.98 13.83 -5.33
CA LEU A 143 10.06 14.53 -6.24
C LEU A 143 8.84 15.09 -5.50
N GLN A 144 8.26 14.30 -4.58
CA GLN A 144 7.14 14.74 -3.76
C GLN A 144 7.51 15.92 -2.85
N ARG A 145 8.69 15.88 -2.22
CA ARG A 145 9.23 16.97 -1.39
C ARG A 145 9.51 18.24 -2.19
N VAL A 146 10.12 18.13 -3.38
CA VAL A 146 10.40 19.29 -4.26
C VAL A 146 9.12 20.01 -4.67
N ASN A 147 8.06 19.27 -5.00
CA ASN A 147 6.77 19.89 -5.32
C ASN A 147 6.07 20.50 -4.08
N LEU A 148 6.30 19.95 -2.88
CA LEU A 148 5.83 20.51 -1.61
C LEU A 148 6.52 21.84 -1.29
N GLU A 149 7.84 21.94 -1.46
CA GLU A 149 8.60 23.18 -1.25
C GLU A 149 8.12 24.30 -2.19
N LYS A 150 7.94 24.00 -3.49
CA LYS A 150 7.37 24.96 -4.45
C LYS A 150 5.97 25.44 -4.07
N LYS A 151 5.14 24.55 -3.53
CA LYS A 151 3.77 24.88 -3.10
C LYS A 151 3.75 25.73 -1.82
N ILE A 152 4.66 25.45 -0.87
CA ILE A 152 4.80 26.22 0.38
C ILE A 152 5.33 27.63 0.10
N LEU A 153 6.35 27.76 -0.76
CA LEU A 153 6.91 29.06 -1.15
C LEU A 153 5.87 29.96 -1.85
N ASN A 154 5.02 29.38 -2.71
CA ASN A 154 3.93 30.11 -3.37
C ASN A 154 2.80 30.57 -2.41
N ILE A 155 2.58 29.83 -1.31
CA ILE A 155 1.61 30.24 -0.29
C ILE A 155 2.18 31.39 0.54
N PHE A 156 3.46 31.29 0.92
CA PHE A 156 4.14 32.33 1.70
C PHE A 156 4.26 33.65 0.93
N SER A 157 4.61 33.61 -0.36
CA SER A 157 4.70 34.81 -1.19
C SER A 157 3.35 35.53 -1.34
N LYS A 158 2.24 34.78 -1.40
CA LYS A 158 0.88 35.31 -1.53
C LYS A 158 0.31 35.91 -0.23
N VAL A 159 0.85 35.50 0.92
CA VAL A 159 0.50 36.05 2.24
C VAL A 159 1.35 37.28 2.56
N LEU A 160 2.62 37.34 2.13
CA LEU A 160 3.48 38.51 2.33
C LEU A 160 3.18 39.68 1.37
N THR A 161 2.41 39.46 0.30
CA THR A 161 2.02 40.49 -0.69
C THR A 161 0.62 41.06 -0.49
N LYS A 162 -0.04 40.72 0.64
CA LYS A 162 -1.26 41.38 1.13
C LYS A 162 -0.94 42.13 2.42
#